data_AF-A0A4R6XG26-F1
#
_entry.id   AF-A0A4R6XG26-F1
#
_cell.length_a   1.000
_cell.length_b   1.000
_cell.length_c   1.000
_cell.angle_alpha   90.00
_cell.angle_beta   90.00
_cell.angle_gamma   90.00
#
_symmetry.space_group_name_H-M   'P 1'
#
loop_
_entity.id
_entity.type
_entity.pdbx_description
1 polymer ?
#
loop_
_entity_poly.entity_id
_entity_poly.type
_entity_poly.pdbx_seq_one_letter_code
_entity_poly.pdbx_strand_id
1 'polypeptide(L)'
;MKAILMGLGLVVSGVCSAHDDSAAVTMNDLIHHETIVCDSKEGCEVICKQPGDRWNSYLKTEGNIEVTYFLTSGVRQLKADVGNGEFTILDTHPELQSCRITGVKS
;
A
#
# COMPACT_ATOMS: atom_id res chain seq x y z
N MET A 1 71.89 -6.68 24.88
CA MET A 1 70.64 -6.67 25.67
C MET A 1 69.49 -6.29 24.73
N LYS A 2 68.40 -7.09 24.74
CA LYS A 2 66.96 -6.81 24.47
C LYS A 2 66.61 -5.60 23.57
N ALA A 3 65.73 -5.66 22.57
CA ALA A 3 64.44 -6.35 22.42
C ALA A 3 64.10 -6.47 20.90
N ILE A 4 63.56 -7.58 20.39
CA ILE A 4 62.13 -7.93 20.26
C ILE A 4 61.25 -6.71 19.92
N LEU A 5 60.72 -6.65 18.70
CA LEU A 5 59.27 -6.80 18.46
C LEU A 5 58.96 -6.92 16.96
N MET A 6 58.35 -8.05 16.61
CA MET A 6 57.64 -8.30 15.35
C MET A 6 56.39 -7.42 15.29
N GLY A 7 56.15 -6.80 14.13
CA GLY A 7 54.89 -6.14 13.80
C GLY A 7 54.48 -6.49 12.39
N LEU A 8 53.93 -7.69 12.21
CA LEU A 8 53.35 -8.15 10.95
C LEU A 8 51.99 -7.46 10.78
N GLY A 9 51.97 -6.33 10.07
CA GLY A 9 50.73 -5.64 9.69
C GLY A 9 49.96 -6.47 8.66
N LEU A 10 48.93 -7.18 9.11
CA LEU A 10 47.98 -7.86 8.25
C LEU A 10 47.06 -6.85 7.56
N VAL A 11 47.16 -6.82 6.24
CA VAL A 11 46.31 -6.06 5.32
C VAL A 11 44.93 -6.73 5.32
N VAL A 12 43.91 -6.04 5.82
CA VAL A 12 42.51 -6.41 5.57
C VAL A 12 41.89 -5.31 4.71
N SER A 13 42.11 -5.43 3.41
CA SER A 13 41.32 -4.78 2.37
C SER A 13 39.95 -5.47 2.32
N GLY A 14 39.03 -5.04 3.19
CA GLY A 14 37.62 -5.36 3.10
C GLY A 14 36.93 -4.35 2.20
N VAL A 15 36.96 -4.56 0.89
CA VAL A 15 36.00 -3.92 -0.01
C VAL A 15 34.65 -4.57 0.27
N CYS A 16 33.78 -3.85 0.98
CA CYS A 16 32.37 -4.20 1.11
C CYS A 16 31.74 -4.03 -0.27
N SER A 17 31.86 -5.06 -1.12
CA SER A 17 31.03 -5.21 -2.29
C SER A 17 29.66 -5.64 -1.80
N ALA A 18 28.84 -4.66 -1.42
CA ALA A 18 27.41 -4.87 -1.37
C ALA A 18 26.99 -5.04 -2.83
N HIS A 19 26.90 -6.29 -3.28
CA HIS A 19 26.10 -6.60 -4.45
C HIS A 19 24.72 -6.04 -4.18
N ASP A 20 24.29 -5.10 -5.04
CA ASP A 20 22.89 -4.83 -5.28
C ASP A 20 22.22 -6.18 -5.53
N ASP A 21 21.54 -6.70 -4.50
CA ASP A 21 20.54 -7.73 -4.67
C ASP A 21 19.49 -7.13 -5.58
N SER A 22 19.68 -7.38 -6.87
CA SER A 22 18.68 -7.28 -7.91
C SER A 22 17.63 -8.35 -7.62
N ALA A 23 16.91 -8.20 -6.51
CA ALA A 23 15.57 -8.73 -6.39
C ALA A 23 14.77 -7.93 -7.43
N ALA A 24 14.63 -8.51 -8.62
CA ALA A 24 13.55 -8.15 -9.51
C ALA A 24 12.26 -8.40 -8.73
N VAL A 25 11.84 -7.38 -7.97
CA VAL A 25 10.49 -7.30 -7.43
C VAL A 25 9.61 -7.35 -8.66
N THR A 26 9.08 -8.53 -8.93
CA THR A 26 8.03 -8.70 -9.93
C THR A 26 6.99 -7.64 -9.62
N MET A 27 6.64 -6.78 -10.58
CA MET A 27 5.72 -5.65 -10.33
C MET A 27 4.40 -6.08 -9.67
N ASN A 28 4.04 -7.36 -9.78
CA ASN A 28 2.91 -7.99 -9.10
C ASN A 28 3.04 -8.09 -7.57
N ASP A 29 4.26 -8.18 -7.00
CA ASP A 29 4.47 -8.16 -5.54
C ASP A 29 4.23 -6.77 -4.94
N LEU A 30 4.14 -5.73 -5.78
CA LEU A 30 3.90 -4.34 -5.37
C LEU A 30 2.42 -3.95 -5.45
N ILE A 31 1.56 -4.85 -5.92
CA ILE A 31 0.12 -4.61 -6.05
C ILE A 31 -0.64 -5.70 -5.28
N HIS A 32 -1.39 -5.30 -4.27
CA HIS A 32 -2.24 -6.20 -3.50
C HIS A 32 -3.72 -5.94 -3.79
N HIS A 33 -4.48 -7.00 -4.06
CA HIS A 33 -5.92 -6.91 -4.32
C HIS A 33 -6.70 -7.53 -3.16
N GLU A 34 -7.74 -6.84 -2.71
CA GLU A 34 -8.73 -7.36 -1.77
C GLU A 34 -10.14 -7.04 -2.26
N THR A 35 -11.14 -7.71 -1.69
CA THR A 35 -12.55 -7.42 -1.95
C THR A 35 -13.27 -7.18 -0.64
N ILE A 36 -13.89 -6.01 -0.51
CA ILE A 36 -14.80 -5.72 0.59
C ILE A 36 -16.17 -6.26 0.19
N VAL A 37 -16.62 -7.26 0.93
CA VAL A 37 -17.95 -7.85 0.73
C VAL A 37 -18.99 -6.96 1.41
N CYS A 38 -19.90 -6.43 0.62
CA CYS A 38 -20.94 -5.52 1.09
C CYS A 38 -22.24 -6.28 1.43
N ASP A 39 -23.09 -5.65 2.23
CA ASP A 39 -24.44 -6.15 2.45
C ASP A 39 -25.19 -6.17 1.11
N SER A 40 -25.80 -7.32 0.78
CA SER A 40 -26.45 -7.54 -0.52
C SER A 40 -27.72 -6.72 -0.75
N LYS A 41 -28.27 -6.08 0.29
CA LYS A 41 -29.50 -5.28 0.20
C LYS A 41 -29.21 -3.79 0.25
N GLU A 42 -28.28 -3.39 1.11
CA GLU A 42 -27.99 -1.98 1.38
C GLU A 42 -26.70 -1.48 0.69
N GLY A 43 -25.82 -2.39 0.30
CA GLY A 43 -24.53 -2.08 -0.29
C GLY A 43 -23.51 -1.54 0.73
N CYS A 44 -22.47 -0.87 0.24
CA CYS A 44 -21.49 -0.18 1.08
C CYS A 44 -21.50 1.32 0.84
N GLU A 45 -21.15 2.06 1.88
CA GLU A 45 -20.84 3.49 1.81
C GLU A 45 -19.43 3.76 2.32
N VAL A 46 -18.68 4.56 1.57
CA VAL A 46 -17.32 4.98 1.88
C VAL A 46 -17.29 6.50 2.01
N ILE A 47 -16.82 6.98 3.15
CA ILE A 47 -16.61 8.39 3.42
C ILE A 47 -15.15 8.60 3.76
N CYS A 48 -14.45 9.38 2.95
CA CYS A 48 -13.05 9.68 3.16
C CYS A 48 -12.81 11.17 3.40
N LYS A 49 -11.97 11.46 4.40
CA LYS A 49 -11.59 12.83 4.80
C LYS A 49 -10.09 13.00 4.78
N GLN A 50 -9.61 13.97 4.01
CA GLN A 50 -8.23 14.43 4.08
C GLN A 50 -8.13 15.68 4.98
N PRO A 51 -7.07 15.83 5.79
CA PRO A 51 -6.76 17.07 6.49
C PRO A 51 -6.68 18.25 5.53
N GLY A 52 -7.28 19.37 5.92
CA GLY A 52 -7.30 20.59 5.11
C GLY A 52 -8.43 20.66 4.07
N ASP A 53 -9.06 19.53 3.72
CA ASP A 53 -10.18 19.57 2.79
C ASP A 53 -11.43 20.18 3.42
N ARG A 54 -12.15 20.98 2.63
CA ARG A 54 -13.45 21.51 3.04
C ARG A 54 -14.55 20.44 3.01
N TRP A 55 -14.50 19.54 2.04
CA TRP A 55 -15.52 18.53 1.79
C TRP A 55 -15.00 17.11 2.03
N ASN A 56 -15.90 16.13 2.05
CA ASN A 56 -15.53 14.71 2.16
C ASN A 56 -15.66 14.08 0.77
N SER A 57 -14.80 13.12 0.46
CA SER A 57 -15.04 12.23 -0.66
C SER A 57 -16.08 11.19 -0.24
N TYR A 58 -17.04 10.93 -1.11
CA TYR A 58 -18.14 10.02 -0.86
C TYR A 58 -18.28 9.04 -2.02
N LEU A 59 -18.45 7.76 -1.68
CA LEU A 59 -18.71 6.69 -2.63
C LEU A 59 -19.77 5.76 -2.05
N LYS A 60 -20.75 5.38 -2.86
CA LYS A 60 -21.79 4.41 -2.51
C LYS A 60 -21.88 3.38 -3.62
N THR A 61 -22.07 2.13 -3.25
CA THR A 61 -22.17 1.00 -4.17
C THR A 61 -23.28 0.07 -3.75
N GLU A 62 -23.95 -0.54 -4.73
CA GLU A 62 -24.90 -1.64 -4.51
C GLU A 62 -24.21 -3.02 -4.50
N GLY A 63 -22.95 -3.07 -4.93
CA GLY A 63 -22.14 -4.28 -5.05
C GLY A 63 -20.97 -4.31 -4.07
N ASN A 64 -20.07 -5.28 -4.29
CA ASN A 64 -18.81 -5.35 -3.56
C ASN A 64 -17.85 -4.25 -4.03
N ILE A 65 -16.90 -3.90 -3.17
CA ILE A 65 -15.83 -2.96 -3.53
C ILE A 65 -14.56 -3.77 -3.83
N GLU A 66 -14.03 -3.60 -5.03
CA GLU A 66 -12.70 -4.08 -5.40
C GLU A 66 -11.67 -3.07 -4.89
N VAL A 67 -10.68 -3.53 -4.14
CA VAL A 67 -9.65 -2.67 -3.57
C VAL A 67 -8.30 -3.10 -4.12
N THR A 68 -7.54 -2.12 -4.58
CA THR A 68 -6.17 -2.30 -5.05
C THR A 68 -5.23 -1.44 -4.23
N TYR A 69 -4.23 -2.04 -3.59
CA TYR A 69 -3.15 -1.34 -2.89
C TYR A 69 -1.90 -1.33 -3.74
N PHE A 70 -1.39 -0.14 -4.01
CA PHE A 70 -0.12 0.10 -4.69
C PHE A 70 0.96 0.35 -3.64
N LEU A 71 1.70 -0.70 -3.27
CA LEU A 71 2.67 -0.65 -2.16
C LEU A 71 3.78 0.39 -2.39
N THR A 72 4.15 0.65 -3.63
CA THR A 72 5.18 1.64 -3.97
C THR A 72 4.73 3.09 -3.73
N SER A 73 3.46 3.41 -4.03
CA SER A 73 2.93 4.77 -3.88
C SER A 73 2.22 4.98 -2.55
N GLY A 74 1.87 3.92 -1.82
CA GLY A 74 1.01 3.98 -0.64
C GLY A 74 -0.47 4.18 -0.97
N VAL A 75 -0.82 4.32 -2.26
CA VAL A 75 -2.20 4.58 -2.69
C VAL A 75 -3.04 3.31 -2.56
N ARG A 76 -4.24 3.48 -2.02
CA ARG A 76 -5.31 2.48 -2.04
C ARG A 76 -6.44 2.96 -2.93
N GLN A 77 -6.73 2.23 -3.99
CA GLN A 77 -7.79 2.51 -4.93
C GLN A 77 -9.03 1.66 -4.62
N LEU A 78 -10.18 2.29 -4.45
CA LEU A 78 -11.46 1.62 -4.25
C LEU A 78 -12.30 1.75 -5.52
N LYS A 79 -12.56 0.63 -6.18
CA LYS A 79 -13.46 0.54 -7.33
C LYS A 79 -14.78 -0.04 -6.87
N ALA A 80 -15.84 0.71 -7.09
CA ALA A 80 -17.17 0.38 -6.59
C ALA A 80 -18.20 0.38 -7.71
N ASP A 81 -19.05 -0.65 -7.72
CA ASP A 81 -20.11 -0.84 -8.70
C ASP A 81 -21.29 0.08 -8.37
N VAL A 82 -21.62 1.01 -9.27
CA VAL A 82 -22.75 1.93 -9.08
C VAL A 82 -24.02 1.45 -9.79
N GLY A 83 -24.01 0.22 -10.31
CA GLY A 83 -25.10 -0.40 -11.05
C GLY A 83 -24.98 -0.22 -12.56
N ASN A 84 -25.78 -0.98 -13.32
CA ASN A 84 -25.86 -0.91 -14.79
C ASN A 84 -24.53 -1.13 -15.55
N GLY A 85 -23.55 -1.79 -14.92
CA GLY A 85 -22.22 -2.01 -15.49
C GLY A 85 -21.30 -0.79 -15.39
N GLU A 86 -21.71 0.26 -14.69
CA GLU A 86 -20.89 1.44 -14.39
C GLU A 86 -20.15 1.26 -13.07
N PHE A 87 -18.95 1.84 -12.99
CA PHE A 87 -18.15 1.83 -11.78
C PHE A 87 -17.57 3.21 -11.51
N THR A 88 -17.37 3.51 -10.23
CA THR A 88 -16.63 4.68 -9.79
C THR A 88 -15.36 4.25 -9.09
N ILE A 89 -14.35 5.11 -9.16
CA ILE A 89 -13.03 4.87 -8.59
C ILE A 89 -12.74 6.01 -7.60
N LEU A 90 -12.34 5.63 -6.40
CA LEU A 90 -11.86 6.54 -5.37
C LEU A 90 -10.43 6.17 -4.99
N ASP A 91 -9.48 7.03 -5.36
CA ASP A 91 -8.10 6.90 -4.89
C ASP A 91 -7.98 7.50 -3.49
N THR A 92 -7.37 6.74 -2.60
CA THR A 92 -7.18 7.11 -1.20
C THR A 92 -5.72 6.96 -0.80
N HIS A 93 -5.28 7.79 0.13
CA HIS A 93 -3.93 7.78 0.69
C HIS A 93 -4.07 7.49 2.18
N PRO A 94 -4.04 6.22 2.63
CA PRO A 94 -4.36 5.84 4.02
C PRO A 94 -3.53 6.56 5.08
N GLU A 95 -2.33 7.02 4.73
CA GLU A 95 -1.42 7.79 5.57
C GLU A 95 -1.80 9.27 5.69
N LEU A 96 -2.53 9.81 4.71
CA LEU A 96 -3.00 11.19 4.68
C LEU A 96 -4.50 11.31 4.93
N GLN A 97 -5.27 10.26 4.69
CA GLN A 97 -6.72 10.29 4.61
C GLN A 97 -7.33 9.21 5.50
N SER A 98 -8.34 9.59 6.28
CA SER A 98 -9.14 8.63 7.04
C SER A 98 -10.40 8.28 6.26
N CYS A 99 -10.60 7.00 5.98
CA CYS A 99 -11.79 6.47 5.33
C CYS A 99 -12.59 5.62 6.30
N ARG A 100 -13.89 5.90 6.42
CA ARG A 100 -14.85 5.04 7.09
C ARG A 100 -15.68 4.31 6.05
N ILE A 101 -15.75 2.98 6.20
CA ILE A 101 -16.58 2.11 5.36
C ILE A 101 -17.69 1.54 6.23
N THR A 102 -18.94 1.64 5.78
CA THR A 102 -20.14 1.10 6.43
C THR A 102 -20.91 0.20 5.48
N GLY A 103 -21.72 -0.73 6.01
CA GLY A 103 -22.44 -1.71 5.19
C GLY A 103 -21.60 -2.92 4.78
N VAL A 104 -20.44 -3.12 5.41
CA VAL A 104 -19.62 -4.33 5.22
C VAL A 104 -20.33 -5.52 5.83
N LYS A 105 -20.41 -6.63 5.09
CA LYS A 105 -20.97 -7.89 5.56
C LYS A 105 -20.07 -8.50 6.63
N SER A 106 -20.57 -8.56 7.88
CA SER A 106 -19.89 -9.19 9.01
C SER A 106 -19.99 -10.71 9.00
#